data_AF-A0A937SE72-F1
#
_entry.id   AF-A0A937SE72-F1
#
_cell.length_a   1.000
_cell.length_b   1.000
_cell.length_c   1.000
_cell.angle_alpha   90.00
_cell.angle_beta   90.00
_cell.angle_gamma   90.00
#
_symmetry.space_group_name_H-M   'P 1'
#
loop_
_entity.id
_entity.type
_entity.pdbx_description
1 polymer ?
#
loop_
_entity_poly.entity_id
_entity_poly.type
_entity_poly.pdbx_seq_one_letter_code
_entity_poly.pdbx_strand_id
1 'polypeptide(L)'
;MVLVSLLSTALAACGAPAPITGSLPAPTGSTTILPEKESKIVHQTVQLTNKQADGYIIPLGHVHIVCVVTDVGMVGCGAFDVMALDAFGIPAARVKSTSGIPIATIDELLDGVVKEVNTEAAKLGINIGMSGREALDLL
;
A
#
# COMPACT_ATOMS: atom_id res chain seq x y z
N MET A 1 -20.97 -36.27 -50.91
CA MET A 1 -19.59 -35.73 -50.93
C MET A 1 -19.18 -35.61 -49.47
N VAL A 2 -18.62 -36.67 -48.86
CA VAL A 2 -17.19 -37.07 -48.94
C VAL A 2 -16.35 -35.90 -48.41
N LEU A 3 -15.69 -35.94 -47.25
CA LEU A 3 -14.72 -36.96 -46.82
C LEU A 3 -14.52 -36.93 -45.27
N VAL A 4 -14.45 -38.12 -44.69
CA VAL A 4 -13.95 -38.46 -43.34
C VAL A 4 -12.42 -38.44 -43.34
N SER A 5 -11.75 -37.94 -42.29
CA SER A 5 -10.39 -38.35 -41.88
C SER A 5 -9.82 -37.36 -40.85
N LEU A 6 -9.07 -37.69 -39.79
CA LEU A 6 -8.63 -38.93 -39.14
C LEU A 6 -7.94 -38.49 -37.83
N LEU A 7 -7.91 -39.42 -36.88
CA LEU A 7 -7.08 -39.49 -35.68
C LEU A 7 -5.77 -38.68 -35.68
N SER A 8 -5.42 -38.11 -34.53
CA SER A 8 -4.24 -38.61 -33.82
C SER A 8 -4.13 -38.11 -32.38
N THR A 9 -4.23 -39.08 -31.49
CA THR A 9 -3.69 -39.09 -30.13
C THR A 9 -2.18 -38.89 -30.13
N ALA A 10 -1.67 -37.96 -29.33
CA ALA A 10 -0.29 -37.95 -28.85
C ALA A 10 -0.39 -37.77 -27.33
N LEU A 11 -0.49 -38.85 -26.57
CA LEU A 11 0.61 -39.69 -26.06
C LEU A 11 1.63 -38.90 -25.24
N ALA A 12 1.65 -39.27 -23.97
CA ALA A 12 2.53 -38.81 -22.92
C ALA A 12 4.01 -38.83 -23.28
N ALA A 13 4.72 -37.80 -22.83
CA ALA A 13 6.11 -37.91 -22.43
C ALA A 13 6.27 -37.09 -21.15
N CYS A 14 6.00 -37.71 -20.01
CA CYS A 14 6.45 -37.24 -18.71
C CYS A 14 7.97 -37.51 -18.66
N GLY A 15 8.76 -36.51 -19.08
CA GLY A 15 10.20 -36.51 -18.87
C GLY A 15 10.49 -36.04 -17.46
N ALA A 16 10.82 -36.96 -16.55
CA ALA A 16 11.37 -36.62 -15.25
C ALA A 16 12.76 -35.97 -15.44
N PRO A 17 13.05 -34.80 -14.86
CA PRO A 17 14.40 -34.24 -14.87
C PRO A 17 15.33 -35.11 -14.00
N ALA A 18 16.54 -35.38 -14.51
CA ALA A 18 17.58 -36.15 -13.82
C ALA A 18 17.96 -35.50 -12.47
N PRO A 19 18.34 -36.30 -11.46
CA PRO A 19 18.81 -35.77 -10.19
C PRO A 19 20.17 -35.09 -10.39
N ILE A 20 20.21 -33.78 -10.20
CA ILE A 20 21.45 -33.01 -10.09
C ILE A 20 22.17 -33.38 -8.78
N THR A 21 22.96 -34.45 -8.80
CA THR A 21 23.96 -34.72 -7.77
C THR A 21 25.16 -33.80 -7.97
N GLY A 22 25.02 -32.58 -7.48
CA GLY A 22 26.12 -31.64 -7.26
C GLY A 22 25.94 -31.03 -5.89
N SER A 23 26.90 -31.27 -4.98
CA SER A 23 26.91 -30.61 -3.68
C SER A 23 26.98 -29.10 -3.90
N LEU A 24 25.91 -28.36 -3.55
CA LEU A 24 25.98 -26.91 -3.55
C LEU A 24 27.15 -26.50 -2.63
N PRO A 25 28.07 -25.64 -3.09
CA PRO A 25 29.01 -25.01 -2.19
C PRO A 25 28.21 -24.22 -1.14
N ALA A 26 28.59 -24.35 0.12
CA ALA A 26 28.00 -23.59 1.21
C ALA A 26 27.98 -22.10 0.83
N PRO A 27 26.88 -21.37 1.09
CA PRO A 27 26.83 -19.94 0.80
C PRO A 27 27.86 -19.24 1.70
N THR A 28 29.03 -18.92 1.13
CA THR A 28 30.00 -17.99 1.72
C THR A 28 29.50 -16.56 1.51
N GLY A 29 28.28 -16.29 1.96
CA GLY A 29 27.75 -14.95 2.06
C GLY A 29 28.14 -14.43 3.43
N SER A 30 28.99 -13.40 3.48
CA SER A 30 29.09 -12.57 4.68
C SER A 30 27.68 -12.05 4.95
N THR A 31 27.01 -12.61 5.96
CA THR A 31 25.79 -12.03 6.51
C THR A 31 26.20 -10.71 7.14
N THR A 32 26.23 -9.66 6.32
CA THR A 32 26.17 -8.30 6.84
C THR A 32 24.80 -8.21 7.46
N ILE A 33 24.76 -8.46 8.77
CA ILE A 33 23.61 -8.16 9.61
C ILE A 33 23.38 -6.66 9.40
N LEU A 34 22.45 -6.31 8.51
CA LEU A 34 21.93 -4.96 8.46
C LEU A 34 21.39 -4.69 9.85
N PRO A 35 21.76 -3.58 10.50
CA PRO A 35 21.29 -3.30 11.85
C PRO A 35 19.77 -3.40 11.84
N GLU A 36 19.21 -4.24 12.71
CA GLU A 36 17.77 -4.33 12.92
C GLU A 36 17.30 -2.94 13.32
N LYS A 37 16.88 -2.14 12.34
CA LYS A 37 16.41 -0.78 12.54
C LYS A 37 15.13 -0.93 13.33
N GLU A 38 15.24 -0.63 14.63
CA GLU A 38 14.19 -0.71 15.62
C GLU A 38 12.89 -0.16 15.01
N SER A 39 11.95 -1.06 14.70
CA SER A 39 10.74 -0.74 13.95
C SER A 39 9.70 -0.17 14.91
N LYS A 40 10.03 0.97 15.51
CA LYS A 40 9.16 1.68 16.43
C LYS A 40 8.10 2.43 15.64
N ILE A 41 6.82 2.15 15.92
CA ILE A 41 5.72 2.95 15.41
C ILE A 41 5.82 4.34 16.04
N VAL A 42 5.81 5.37 15.21
CA VAL A 42 5.80 6.77 15.66
C VAL A 42 4.36 7.23 15.67
N HIS A 43 3.93 7.76 16.81
CA HIS A 43 2.67 8.46 16.98
C HIS A 43 2.95 9.94 17.20
N GLN A 44 2.22 10.79 16.50
CA GLN A 44 2.34 12.24 16.58
C GLN A 44 0.96 12.88 16.47
N THR A 45 0.67 13.84 17.35
CA THR A 45 -0.53 14.68 17.23
C THR A 45 -0.38 15.68 16.09
N VAL A 46 -1.39 15.75 15.23
CA VAL A 46 -1.46 16.66 14.09
C VAL A 46 -2.50 17.73 14.38
N GLN A 47 -2.08 19.00 14.34
CA GLN A 47 -3.01 20.12 14.49
C GLN A 47 -3.65 20.44 13.13
N LEU A 48 -4.98 20.27 13.09
CA LEU A 48 -5.84 20.65 11.97
C LEU A 48 -6.52 21.99 12.28
N THR A 49 -7.26 22.54 11.31
CA THR A 49 -7.84 23.89 11.42
C THR A 49 -8.78 24.01 12.62
N ASN A 50 -9.66 23.01 12.81
CA ASN A 50 -10.69 23.05 13.85
C ASN A 50 -10.56 21.93 14.91
N LYS A 51 -9.63 20.98 14.73
CA LYS A 51 -9.50 19.79 15.58
C LYS A 51 -8.06 19.28 15.66
N GLN A 52 -7.83 18.28 16.51
CA GLN A 52 -6.59 17.50 16.54
C GLN A 52 -6.84 16.12 15.94
N ALA A 53 -5.83 15.57 15.31
CA ALA A 53 -5.85 14.24 14.71
C ALA A 53 -4.60 13.45 15.13
N ASP A 54 -4.69 12.13 15.03
CA ASP A 54 -3.59 11.23 15.38
C ASP A 54 -2.88 10.76 14.12
N GLY A 55 -1.62 11.15 13.98
CA GLY A 55 -0.72 10.71 12.94
C GLY A 55 0.07 9.48 13.36
N TYR A 56 0.15 8.49 12.48
CA TYR A 56 0.92 7.27 12.68
C TYR A 56 1.89 7.05 11.53
N ILE A 57 3.13 6.73 11.87
CA ILE A 57 4.15 6.29 10.94
C ILE A 57 4.60 4.90 11.38
N ILE A 58 4.41 3.92 10.50
CA ILE A 58 4.84 2.54 10.67
C ILE A 58 6.00 2.30 9.70
N PRO A 59 7.25 2.26 10.19
CA PRO A 59 8.39 1.93 9.34
C PRO A 59 8.32 0.48 8.87
N LEU A 60 8.42 0.25 7.56
CA LEU A 60 8.49 -1.06 6.93
C LEU A 60 9.74 -1.16 6.05
N GLY A 61 10.87 -1.51 6.67
CA GLY A 61 12.15 -1.63 5.99
C GLY A 61 12.61 -0.29 5.40
N HIS A 62 12.48 -0.14 4.08
CA HIS A 62 12.87 1.06 3.32
C HIS A 62 11.70 1.99 2.96
N VAL A 63 10.45 1.60 3.28
CA VAL A 63 9.25 2.41 3.08
C VAL A 63 8.53 2.67 4.41
N HIS A 64 7.60 3.61 4.42
CA HIS A 64 6.76 3.89 5.57
C HIS A 64 5.29 3.79 5.19
N ILE A 65 4.49 3.20 6.09
CA ILE A 65 3.05 3.35 6.05
C ILE A 65 2.70 4.54 6.94
N VAL A 66 2.05 5.53 6.35
CA VAL A 66 1.72 6.78 7.02
C VAL A 66 0.22 7.00 6.91
N CYS A 67 -0.42 7.29 8.03
CA CYS A 67 -1.82 7.71 8.06
C CYS A 67 -2.04 8.79 9.12
N VAL A 68 -3.12 9.54 8.95
CA VAL A 68 -3.68 10.42 9.96
C VAL A 68 -5.14 10.05 10.16
N VAL A 69 -5.53 9.84 11.40
CA VAL A 69 -6.86 9.41 11.81
C VAL A 69 -7.51 10.54 12.60
N THR A 70 -8.76 10.84 12.26
CA THR A 70 -9.60 11.82 12.97
C THR A 70 -10.70 11.10 13.75
N ASP A 71 -11.63 11.86 14.33
CA ASP A 71 -12.78 11.34 15.06
C ASP A 71 -13.80 10.61 14.17
N VAL A 72 -13.84 10.91 12.87
CA VAL A 72 -14.83 10.34 11.93
C VAL A 72 -14.22 9.52 10.80
N GLY A 73 -12.93 9.71 10.47
CA GLY A 73 -12.33 9.07 9.29
C GLY A 73 -10.82 9.11 9.28
N MET A 74 -10.22 8.83 8.12
CA MET A 74 -8.76 8.85 7.98
C MET A 74 -8.27 9.24 6.59
N VAL A 75 -7.04 9.74 6.56
CA VAL A 75 -6.26 9.90 5.32
C VAL A 75 -5.03 9.01 5.40
N GLY A 76 -4.83 8.20 4.35
CA GLY A 76 -3.74 7.22 4.28
C GLY A 76 -2.83 7.45 3.09
N CYS A 77 -1.58 7.01 3.22
CA CYS A 77 -0.67 6.90 2.09
C CYS A 77 -1.11 5.80 1.11
N GLY A 78 -0.32 5.60 0.06
CA GLY A 78 -0.64 4.68 -1.03
C GLY A 78 -0.89 3.20 -0.65
N ALA A 79 -0.55 2.80 0.58
CA ALA A 79 -0.70 1.45 1.11
C ALA A 79 -2.10 1.12 1.67
N PHE A 80 -2.96 2.12 1.91
CA PHE A 80 -4.31 1.91 2.42
C PHE A 80 -5.30 1.69 1.28
N ASP A 81 -6.14 0.66 1.43
CA ASP A 81 -7.32 0.45 0.59
C ASP A 81 -8.50 1.25 1.16
N VAL A 82 -8.72 2.44 0.61
CA VAL A 82 -9.78 3.34 1.06
C VAL A 82 -11.16 2.94 0.56
N MET A 83 -11.25 2.15 -0.50
CA MET A 83 -12.52 1.61 -0.99
C MET A 83 -13.04 0.52 -0.05
N ALA A 84 -12.15 -0.31 0.49
CA ALA A 84 -12.52 -1.30 1.50
C ALA A 84 -13.13 -0.67 2.76
N LEU A 85 -12.67 0.54 3.15
CA LEU A 85 -13.22 1.28 4.30
C LEU A 85 -14.65 1.78 4.06
N ASP A 86 -15.06 1.96 2.80
CA ASP A 86 -16.44 2.34 2.43
C ASP A 86 -17.45 1.28 2.89
N ALA A 87 -17.09 0.00 2.81
CA ALA A 87 -17.93 -1.11 3.26
C ALA A 87 -18.22 -1.10 4.77
N PHE A 88 -17.37 -0.41 5.55
CA PHE A 88 -17.55 -0.21 6.99
C PHE A 88 -18.18 1.15 7.33
N GLY A 89 -18.54 1.95 6.31
CA GLY A 89 -19.07 3.29 6.50
C GLY A 89 -18.05 4.28 7.07
N ILE A 90 -16.75 4.04 6.88
CA ILE A 90 -15.67 4.89 7.40
C ILE A 90 -15.20 5.81 6.26
N PRO A 91 -15.42 7.14 6.35
CA PRO A 91 -14.85 8.11 5.43
C PRO A 91 -13.32 8.00 5.33
N ALA A 92 -12.81 7.79 4.12
CA ALA A 92 -11.38 7.68 3.88
C ALA A 92 -10.93 8.25 2.54
N ALA A 93 -9.72 8.84 2.55
CA ALA A 93 -9.06 9.32 1.34
C ALA A 93 -7.61 8.85 1.26
N ARG A 94 -7.15 8.58 0.04
CA ARG A 94 -5.79 8.12 -0.26
C ARG A 94 -5.00 9.24 -0.89
N VAL A 95 -3.85 9.52 -0.31
CA VAL A 95 -2.94 10.57 -0.76
C VAL A 95 -1.72 9.97 -1.45
N LYS A 96 -1.29 10.61 -2.53
CA LYS A 96 -0.04 10.33 -3.22
C LYS A 96 0.88 11.56 -3.13
N SER A 97 2.17 11.30 -2.90
CA SER A 97 3.20 12.35 -2.95
C SER A 97 3.23 13.02 -4.33
N THR A 98 3.47 14.33 -4.32
CA THR A 98 3.66 15.16 -5.52
C THR A 98 5.03 14.95 -6.15
N SER A 99 6.04 14.53 -5.38
CA SER A 99 7.42 14.36 -5.83
C SER A 99 7.72 12.99 -6.46
N GLY A 100 6.75 12.08 -6.48
CA GLY A 100 6.91 10.71 -7.00
C GLY A 100 7.67 9.74 -6.09
N ILE A 101 8.13 10.21 -4.92
CA ILE A 101 8.75 9.42 -3.86
C ILE A 101 7.65 8.90 -2.91
N PRO A 102 7.76 7.68 -2.33
CA PRO A 102 6.82 7.22 -1.32
C PRO A 102 6.77 8.16 -0.12
N ILE A 103 5.57 8.37 0.43
CA ILE A 103 5.35 9.21 1.61
C ILE A 103 6.02 8.56 2.82
N ALA A 104 6.94 9.29 3.45
CA ALA A 104 7.71 8.85 4.62
C ALA A 104 7.29 9.55 5.92
N THR A 105 6.74 10.76 5.83
CA THR A 105 6.40 11.60 6.98
C THR A 105 4.94 12.06 6.96
N ILE A 106 4.46 12.55 8.10
CA ILE A 106 3.12 13.14 8.19
C ILE A 106 3.02 14.41 7.36
N ASP A 107 4.06 15.26 7.34
CA ASP A 107 4.07 16.48 6.53
C ASP A 107 3.92 16.18 5.03
N GLU A 108 4.62 15.15 4.53
CA GLU A 108 4.46 14.69 3.14
C GLU A 108 3.06 14.14 2.85
N LEU A 109 2.38 13.56 3.84
CA LEU A 109 0.99 13.12 3.71
C LEU A 109 0.04 14.34 3.64
N LEU A 110 0.29 15.36 4.45
CA LEU A 110 -0.51 16.58 4.51
C LEU A 110 -0.39 17.41 3.23
N ASP A 111 0.84 17.52 2.69
CA ASP A 111 1.15 18.25 1.46
C ASP A 111 0.87 17.43 0.19
N GLY A 112 0.67 16.13 0.33
CA GLY A 112 0.34 15.25 -0.78
C GLY A 112 -1.03 15.54 -1.37
N VAL A 113 -1.30 14.97 -2.55
CA VAL A 113 -2.56 15.16 -3.28
C VAL A 113 -3.44 13.93 -3.14
N VAL A 114 -4.70 14.14 -2.79
CA VAL A 114 -5.74 13.11 -2.78
C VAL A 114 -5.94 12.58 -4.19
N LYS A 115 -5.75 11.27 -4.35
CA LYS A 115 -5.93 10.56 -5.63
C LYS A 115 -7.14 9.65 -5.63
N GLU A 116 -7.65 9.30 -4.46
CA GLU A 116 -8.75 8.37 -4.30
C GLU A 116 -9.56 8.77 -3.07
N VAL A 117 -10.89 8.71 -3.18
CA VAL A 117 -11.83 9.12 -2.14
C VAL A 117 -12.99 8.13 -2.18
N ASN A 118 -13.38 7.60 -1.03
CA ASN A 118 -14.53 6.70 -0.95
C ASN A 118 -15.87 7.45 -0.91
N THR A 119 -16.97 6.70 -1.01
CA THR A 119 -18.31 7.27 -1.10
C THR A 119 -18.65 8.07 0.15
N GLU A 120 -18.32 7.56 1.33
CA GLU A 120 -18.58 8.27 2.59
C GLU A 120 -17.77 9.58 2.73
N ALA A 121 -16.49 9.58 2.33
CA ALA A 121 -15.67 10.80 2.31
C ALA A 121 -16.16 11.82 1.27
N ALA A 122 -16.60 11.35 0.10
CA ALA A 122 -17.14 12.23 -0.94
C ALA A 122 -18.42 12.95 -0.47
N LYS A 123 -19.26 12.31 0.34
CA LYS A 123 -20.45 12.94 0.95
C LYS A 123 -20.10 14.09 1.90
N LEU A 124 -18.92 14.04 2.53
CA LEU A 124 -18.39 15.10 3.39
C LEU A 124 -17.75 16.25 2.59
N GLY A 125 -17.69 16.13 1.26
CA GLY A 125 -17.14 17.16 0.36
C GLY A 125 -15.67 16.98 0.02
N ILE A 126 -15.06 15.85 0.37
CA ILE A 126 -13.68 15.54 -0.02
C ILE A 126 -13.66 15.18 -1.50
N ASN A 127 -12.73 15.79 -2.24
CA ASN A 127 -12.61 15.60 -3.68
C ASN A 127 -11.17 15.25 -4.09
N ILE A 128 -11.05 14.51 -5.19
CA ILE A 128 -9.75 14.26 -5.83
C ILE A 128 -9.10 15.59 -6.20
N GLY A 129 -7.81 15.73 -5.90
CA GLY A 129 -7.05 16.95 -6.16
C GLY A 129 -6.88 17.86 -4.94
N MET A 130 -7.65 17.67 -3.87
CA MET A 130 -7.41 18.32 -2.58
C MET A 130 -6.06 17.89 -1.99
N SER A 131 -5.48 18.73 -1.16
CA SER A 131 -4.36 18.36 -0.29
C SER A 131 -4.82 17.38 0.80
N GLY A 132 -3.89 16.60 1.35
CA GLY A 132 -4.16 15.74 2.50
C GLY A 132 -4.68 16.53 3.70
N ARG A 133 -4.18 17.75 3.91
CA ARG A 133 -4.64 18.66 4.95
C ARG A 133 -6.09 19.12 4.74
N GLU A 134 -6.45 19.54 3.54
CA GLU A 134 -7.84 19.94 3.22
C GLU A 134 -8.82 18.78 3.41
N ALA A 135 -8.42 17.57 3.02
CA ALA A 135 -9.23 16.38 3.25
C ALA A 135 -9.43 16.08 4.74
N LEU A 136 -8.37 16.18 5.55
CA LEU A 136 -8.44 15.96 7.00
C LEU A 136 -9.27 17.03 7.72
N ASP A 137 -9.29 18.27 7.24
CA ASP A 137 -10.12 19.34 7.81
C ASP A 137 -11.63 19.08 7.62
N LEU A 138 -12.00 18.25 6.62
CA LEU A 138 -13.38 17.83 6.35
C LEU A 138 -13.79 16.51 7.02
N LEU A 139 -12.81 15.76 7.53
CA LEU A 139 -13.02 14.54 8.32
C LEU A 139 -13.10 14.91 9.78
#